data_AF-A0A674BIX9-F1
#
_entry.id   AF-A0A674BIX9-F1
#
_cell.length_a   1.000
_cell.length_b   1.000
_cell.length_c   1.000
_cell.angle_alpha   90.00
_cell.angle_beta   90.00
_cell.angle_gamma   90.00
#
_symmetry.space_group_name_H-M   'P 1'
#
loop_
_entity.id
_entity.type
_entity.pdbx_description
1 polymer ?
#
loop_
_entity_poly.entity_id
_entity_poly.type
_entity_poly.pdbx_seq_one_letter_code
_entity_poly.pdbx_strand_id
1 'polypeptide(L)'
;MAMSLADRALGAIIGSAVADAAAQPLHWVYDLDKLDGFLNEAPTPEFRPKSANPFYRRDTGNQSCYGDQAFVLLESLVAQYATFLTNCLNVNDLRKRTYNFFGPRSEYDTPVNDPYRDRSGPRPQLPIEGPWRHGSIKSFMKNMDAGKEETGCETDFQPDGIAKLAPIVALYAGKPDMLEKVEEAVRVTQNNDACVAETLAAARILEHFILNGPDEKVLDSVLDQLTDPNRKQPQDLDKAVVGHIYQVRENLSKAHQDLIPSVFPNSCGQFAWFVPSGAAWSSDG
;
A
#
# COMPACT_ATOMS: atom_id res chain seq x y z
N MET A 1 -18.46 -24.86 6.54
CA MET A 1 -17.19 -25.46 6.10
C MET A 1 -16.07 -24.52 6.49
N ALA A 2 -14.94 -25.03 6.97
CA ALA A 2 -13.75 -24.19 7.19
C ALA A 2 -13.22 -23.74 5.81
N MET A 3 -12.84 -22.46 5.70
CA MET A 3 -12.24 -21.94 4.46
C MET A 3 -10.92 -22.69 4.16
N SER A 4 -10.67 -22.99 2.89
CA SER A 4 -9.37 -23.52 2.47
C SER A 4 -8.31 -22.43 2.43
N LEU A 5 -7.03 -22.82 2.30
CA LEU A 5 -5.93 -21.87 2.05
C LEU A 5 -6.18 -21.08 0.76
N ALA A 6 -6.67 -21.75 -0.29
CA ALA A 6 -6.99 -21.11 -1.56
C ALA A 6 -8.11 -20.07 -1.41
N ASP A 7 -9.15 -20.36 -0.62
CA ASP A 7 -10.23 -19.40 -0.35
C ASP A 7 -9.71 -18.16 0.39
N ARG A 8 -8.78 -18.34 1.34
CA ARG A 8 -8.17 -17.22 2.08
C ARG A 8 -7.23 -16.40 1.21
N ALA A 9 -6.42 -17.04 0.38
CA ALA A 9 -5.55 -16.37 -0.59
C ALA A 9 -6.38 -15.56 -1.61
N LEU A 10 -7.46 -16.14 -2.13
CA LEU A 10 -8.42 -15.44 -3.00
C LEU A 10 -9.08 -14.27 -2.26
N GLY A 11 -9.51 -14.49 -1.01
CA GLY A 11 -10.09 -13.47 -0.16
C GLY A 11 -9.15 -12.29 0.11
N ALA A 12 -7.84 -12.53 0.26
CA ALA A 12 -6.85 -11.48 0.42
C ALA A 12 -6.78 -10.57 -0.83
N ILE A 13 -6.75 -11.16 -2.03
CA ILE A 13 -6.68 -10.41 -3.30
C ILE A 13 -7.98 -9.63 -3.53
N ILE A 14 -9.13 -10.28 -3.46
CA ILE A 14 -10.43 -9.64 -3.69
C ILE A 14 -10.71 -8.60 -2.61
N GLY A 15 -10.43 -8.93 -1.34
CA GLY A 15 -10.63 -8.03 -0.21
C GLY A 15 -9.81 -6.75 -0.34
N SER A 16 -8.54 -6.86 -0.73
CA SER A 16 -7.67 -5.71 -1.00
C SER A 16 -8.23 -4.82 -2.12
N ALA A 17 -8.65 -5.40 -3.26
CA ALA A 17 -9.22 -4.64 -4.38
C ALA A 17 -10.57 -3.96 -4.02
N VAL A 18 -11.43 -4.67 -3.28
CA VAL A 18 -12.72 -4.12 -2.82
C VAL A 18 -12.49 -3.00 -1.81
N ALA A 19 -11.56 -3.17 -0.87
CA ALA A 19 -11.27 -2.18 0.16
C ALA A 19 -10.71 -0.89 -0.43
N ASP A 20 -9.81 -0.97 -1.41
CA ASP A 20 -9.28 0.23 -2.09
C ASP A 20 -10.40 1.01 -2.80
N ALA A 21 -11.22 0.33 -3.61
CA ALA A 21 -12.35 0.96 -4.29
C ALA A 21 -13.41 1.53 -3.32
N ALA A 22 -13.62 0.86 -2.20
CA ALA A 22 -14.55 1.30 -1.15
C ALA A 22 -14.06 2.57 -0.44
N ALA A 23 -12.78 2.64 -0.13
CA ALA A 23 -12.18 3.74 0.64
C ALA A 23 -11.79 4.95 -0.24
N GLN A 24 -11.53 4.75 -1.54
CA GLN A 24 -11.11 5.77 -2.50
C GLN A 24 -11.86 7.11 -2.39
N PRO A 25 -13.21 7.14 -2.23
CA PRO A 25 -13.97 8.39 -2.13
C PRO A 25 -13.65 9.23 -0.88
N LEU A 26 -13.06 8.64 0.17
CA LEU A 26 -12.72 9.29 1.45
C LEU A 26 -11.22 9.40 1.71
N HIS A 27 -10.37 8.95 0.78
CA HIS A 27 -8.91 9.04 0.95
C HIS A 27 -8.48 10.45 1.38
N TRP A 28 -7.55 10.48 2.34
CA TRP A 28 -6.82 11.66 2.79
C TRP A 28 -7.69 12.78 3.40
N VAL A 29 -8.85 12.43 3.96
CA VAL A 29 -9.59 13.30 4.89
C VAL A 29 -9.05 13.07 6.31
N TYR A 30 -8.14 13.94 6.75
CA TYR A 30 -7.47 13.85 8.05
C TYR A 30 -8.17 14.64 9.17
N ASP A 31 -8.91 15.67 8.79
CA ASP A 31 -9.65 16.54 9.70
C ASP A 31 -10.89 15.79 10.20
N LEU A 32 -10.90 15.43 11.48
CA LEU A 32 -11.94 14.60 12.08
C LEU A 32 -13.31 15.28 12.06
N ASP A 33 -13.37 16.61 12.24
CA ASP A 33 -14.63 17.35 12.19
C ASP A 33 -15.21 17.33 10.76
N LYS A 34 -14.35 17.44 9.73
CA LYS A 34 -14.79 17.29 8.33
C LYS A 34 -15.23 15.86 8.03
N LEU A 35 -14.48 14.87 8.51
CA LEU A 35 -14.84 13.47 8.34
C LEU A 35 -16.21 13.18 8.96
N ASP A 36 -16.45 13.63 10.19
CA ASP A 36 -17.73 13.50 10.88
C ASP A 36 -18.86 14.20 10.11
N GLY A 37 -18.61 15.40 9.57
CA GLY A 37 -19.54 16.08 8.67
C GLY A 37 -19.93 15.22 7.46
N PHE A 38 -18.94 14.61 6.80
CA PHE A 38 -19.17 13.73 5.65
C PHE A 38 -19.92 12.43 6.01
N LEU A 39 -19.65 11.86 7.18
CA LEU A 39 -20.30 10.64 7.68
C LEU A 39 -21.71 10.92 8.18
N ASN A 40 -22.00 12.12 8.70
CA ASN A 40 -23.36 12.51 9.05
C ASN A 40 -24.28 12.62 7.82
N GLU A 41 -23.73 13.03 6.67
CA GLU A 41 -24.48 13.05 5.39
C GLU A 41 -24.68 11.65 4.80
N ALA A 42 -23.67 10.79 4.90
CA ALA A 42 -23.68 9.43 4.40
C ALA A 42 -22.93 8.51 5.38
N PRO A 43 -23.65 7.81 6.28
CA PRO A 43 -23.04 7.10 7.42
C PRO A 43 -22.23 5.88 7.05
N THR A 44 -22.39 5.37 5.82
CA THR A 44 -21.56 4.31 5.26
C THR A 44 -20.33 4.93 4.58
N PRO A 45 -19.12 4.80 5.14
CA PRO A 45 -17.90 5.34 4.55
C PRO A 45 -17.51 4.66 3.24
N GLU A 46 -17.87 3.39 3.07
CA GLU A 46 -17.57 2.61 1.89
C GLU A 46 -18.41 3.07 0.70
N PHE A 47 -17.78 3.14 -0.47
CA PHE A 47 -18.46 3.42 -1.75
C PHE A 47 -19.34 4.69 -1.70
N ARG A 48 -18.84 5.76 -1.07
CA ARG A 48 -19.60 7.00 -1.00
C ARG A 48 -19.91 7.52 -2.40
N PRO A 49 -21.20 7.77 -2.73
CA PRO A 49 -21.61 8.18 -4.07
C PRO A 49 -21.06 9.55 -4.47
N LYS A 50 -20.77 10.41 -3.47
CA LYS A 50 -20.09 11.68 -3.65
C LYS A 50 -18.74 11.63 -2.96
N SER A 51 -17.68 11.64 -3.76
CA SER A 51 -16.31 11.69 -3.25
C SER A 51 -16.06 12.96 -2.44
N ALA A 52 -15.44 12.81 -1.28
CA ALA A 52 -14.90 13.90 -0.45
C ALA A 52 -13.37 13.90 -0.39
N ASN A 53 -12.72 13.12 -1.25
CA ASN A 53 -11.28 13.12 -1.44
C ASN A 53 -10.79 14.57 -1.70
N PRO A 54 -9.73 15.08 -1.07
CA PRO A 54 -9.30 16.46 -1.32
C PRO A 54 -8.47 16.64 -2.59
N PHE A 55 -7.97 15.56 -3.20
CA PHE A 55 -6.93 15.62 -4.23
C PHE A 55 -7.43 15.25 -5.62
N TYR A 56 -8.32 14.25 -5.75
CA TYR A 56 -8.76 13.76 -7.06
C TYR A 56 -10.19 13.23 -7.07
N ARG A 57 -10.78 13.12 -8.26
CA ARG A 57 -12.12 12.60 -8.50
C ARG A 57 -12.06 11.44 -9.50
N ARG A 58 -12.54 10.27 -9.06
CA ARG A 58 -12.83 9.09 -9.90
C ARG A 58 -14.24 8.60 -9.57
N ASP A 59 -14.83 7.86 -10.49
CA ASP A 59 -16.11 7.19 -10.24
C ASP A 59 -15.98 6.22 -9.07
N THR A 60 -17.00 6.21 -8.22
CA THR A 60 -17.06 5.31 -7.07
C THR A 60 -17.05 3.86 -7.54
N GLY A 61 -16.18 3.04 -6.93
CA GLY A 61 -15.94 1.67 -7.37
C GLY A 61 -14.71 1.50 -8.25
N ASN A 62 -14.13 2.59 -8.79
CA ASN A 62 -12.82 2.54 -9.43
C ASN A 62 -11.71 2.45 -8.38
N GLN A 63 -10.60 1.84 -8.77
CA GLN A 63 -9.39 1.78 -7.94
C GLN A 63 -8.75 3.17 -7.79
N SER A 64 -8.02 3.36 -6.70
CA SER A 64 -7.02 4.40 -6.55
C SER A 64 -5.68 3.98 -7.18
N CYS A 65 -4.67 4.85 -7.13
CA CYS A 65 -3.32 4.47 -7.57
C CYS A 65 -2.70 3.37 -6.68
N TYR A 66 -3.16 3.17 -5.44
CA TYR A 66 -2.78 2.02 -4.63
C TYR A 66 -3.31 0.71 -5.23
N GLY A 67 -4.61 0.64 -5.48
CA GLY A 67 -5.27 -0.51 -6.10
C GLY A 67 -4.75 -0.83 -7.50
N ASP A 68 -4.50 0.19 -8.31
CA ASP A 68 -3.92 0.02 -9.64
C ASP A 68 -2.49 -0.55 -9.59
N GLN A 69 -1.68 -0.19 -8.60
CA GLN A 69 -0.36 -0.81 -8.39
C GLN A 69 -0.50 -2.30 -8.03
N ALA A 70 -1.47 -2.66 -7.18
CA ALA A 70 -1.76 -4.05 -6.83
C ALA A 70 -2.22 -4.85 -8.05
N PHE A 71 -3.06 -4.26 -8.90
CA PHE A 71 -3.52 -4.86 -10.14
C PHE A 71 -2.37 -5.15 -11.11
N VAL A 72 -1.48 -4.18 -11.34
CA VAL A 72 -0.31 -4.38 -12.22
C VAL A 72 0.62 -5.47 -11.68
N LEU A 73 0.82 -5.55 -10.36
CA LEU A 73 1.57 -6.63 -9.74
C LEU A 73 0.91 -7.99 -10.00
N LEU A 74 -0.40 -8.10 -9.77
CA LEU A 74 -1.15 -9.32 -10.03
C LEU A 74 -1.05 -9.74 -11.51
N GLU A 75 -1.21 -8.80 -12.44
CA GLU A 75 -1.11 -9.05 -13.88
C GLU A 75 0.26 -9.60 -14.27
N SER A 76 1.34 -9.03 -13.73
CA SER A 76 2.70 -9.53 -13.93
C SER A 76 2.85 -10.96 -13.40
N LEU A 77 2.44 -11.21 -12.16
CA LEU A 77 2.54 -12.54 -11.55
C LEU A 77 1.77 -13.61 -12.35
N VAL A 78 0.56 -13.31 -12.80
CA VAL A 78 -0.26 -14.22 -13.61
C VAL A 78 0.40 -14.53 -14.95
N ALA A 79 0.95 -13.52 -15.63
CA ALA A 79 1.63 -13.70 -16.90
C ALA A 79 2.87 -14.61 -16.78
N GLN A 80 3.64 -14.47 -15.68
CA GLN A 80 4.81 -15.30 -15.44
C GLN A 80 4.44 -16.70 -14.94
N TYR A 81 3.35 -16.86 -14.18
CA TYR A 81 2.89 -18.16 -13.69
C TYR A 81 2.60 -19.13 -14.85
N ALA A 82 2.00 -18.63 -15.92
CA ALA A 82 1.75 -19.41 -17.15
C ALA A 82 3.03 -19.91 -17.83
N THR A 83 4.19 -19.30 -17.52
CA THR A 83 5.47 -19.58 -18.18
C THR A 83 6.41 -20.43 -17.32
N PHE A 84 6.56 -20.09 -16.03
CA PHE A 84 7.63 -20.65 -15.19
C PHE A 84 7.16 -21.67 -14.16
N LEU A 85 5.85 -21.76 -13.86
CA LEU A 85 5.21 -22.61 -12.82
C LEU A 85 5.74 -22.42 -11.38
N THR A 86 6.97 -21.93 -11.21
CA THR A 86 7.70 -21.61 -9.99
C THR A 86 8.46 -20.30 -10.24
N ASN A 87 8.69 -19.49 -9.20
CA ASN A 87 9.33 -18.17 -9.29
C ASN A 87 8.65 -17.18 -10.28
N CYS A 88 7.41 -16.81 -9.97
CA CYS A 88 6.58 -15.97 -10.85
C CYS A 88 6.84 -14.47 -10.74
N LEU A 89 7.64 -14.01 -9.76
CA LEU A 89 8.05 -12.61 -9.76
C LEU A 89 9.15 -12.39 -10.81
N ASN A 90 8.84 -11.58 -11.82
CA ASN A 90 9.81 -11.08 -12.78
C ASN A 90 9.87 -9.55 -12.69
N VAL A 91 10.91 -9.04 -12.03
CA VAL A 91 11.10 -7.61 -11.78
C VAL A 91 11.10 -6.79 -13.07
N ASN A 92 11.70 -7.31 -14.16
CA ASN A 92 11.75 -6.60 -15.44
C ASN A 92 10.39 -6.54 -16.12
N ASP A 93 9.58 -7.60 -16.03
CA ASP A 93 8.20 -7.59 -16.52
C ASP A 93 7.34 -6.61 -15.71
N LEU A 94 7.44 -6.66 -14.39
CA LEU A 94 6.73 -5.75 -13.48
C LEU A 94 7.07 -4.29 -13.76
N ARG A 95 8.35 -3.95 -13.96
CA ARG A 95 8.79 -2.60 -14.36
C ARG A 95 8.14 -2.14 -15.66
N LYS A 96 8.17 -2.99 -16.70
CA LYS A 96 7.60 -2.65 -18.02
C LYS A 96 6.09 -2.45 -17.94
N ARG A 97 5.37 -3.31 -17.22
CA ARG A 97 3.92 -3.18 -17.03
C ARG A 97 3.57 -1.93 -16.22
N THR A 98 4.30 -1.66 -15.14
CA THR A 98 4.13 -0.44 -14.35
C THR A 98 4.35 0.81 -15.20
N TYR A 99 5.43 0.85 -15.98
CA TYR A 99 5.71 1.97 -16.89
C TYR A 99 4.61 2.14 -17.95
N ASN A 100 4.11 1.05 -18.53
CA ASN A 100 3.04 1.12 -19.54
C ASN A 100 1.70 1.56 -18.94
N PHE A 101 1.36 1.06 -17.76
CA PHE A 101 0.08 1.34 -17.10
C PHE A 101 0.00 2.78 -16.60
N PHE A 102 1.09 3.28 -16.00
CA PHE A 102 1.13 4.62 -15.42
C PHE A 102 1.77 5.68 -16.31
N GLY A 103 2.34 5.31 -17.46
CA GLY A 103 3.19 6.17 -18.27
C GLY A 103 2.48 6.90 -19.42
N PRO A 104 3.22 7.30 -20.46
CA PRO A 104 2.67 8.10 -21.55
C PRO A 104 1.46 7.46 -22.23
N ARG A 105 0.43 8.28 -22.51
CA ARG A 105 -0.87 7.89 -23.10
C ARG A 105 -1.78 7.05 -22.19
N SER A 106 -1.44 6.88 -20.92
CA SER A 106 -2.35 6.30 -19.92
C SER A 106 -3.35 7.33 -19.39
N GLU A 107 -4.35 6.88 -18.62
CA GLU A 107 -5.24 7.79 -17.86
C GLU A 107 -4.49 8.66 -16.84
N TYR A 108 -3.29 8.23 -16.42
CA TYR A 108 -2.44 8.97 -15.51
C TYR A 108 -1.64 10.07 -16.22
N ASP A 109 -1.57 10.08 -17.55
CA ASP A 109 -0.79 11.02 -18.36
C ASP A 109 -1.48 12.38 -18.50
N THR A 110 -1.53 13.10 -17.38
CA THR A 110 -2.13 14.44 -17.28
C THR A 110 -1.07 15.48 -16.87
N PRO A 111 -1.26 16.78 -17.20
CA PRO A 111 -0.32 17.82 -16.80
C PRO A 111 -0.06 17.91 -15.29
N VAL A 112 -1.04 17.59 -14.44
CA VAL A 112 -0.88 17.61 -12.98
C VAL A 112 -0.08 16.40 -12.48
N ASN A 113 -0.23 15.26 -13.15
CA ASN A 113 0.48 14.02 -12.82
C ASN A 113 1.87 13.94 -13.44
N ASP A 114 2.23 14.83 -14.36
CA ASP A 114 3.52 14.82 -15.05
C ASP A 114 4.69 14.70 -14.04
N PRO A 115 5.51 13.63 -14.11
CA PRO A 115 6.64 13.47 -13.20
C PRO A 115 7.61 14.65 -13.26
N TYR A 116 7.73 15.32 -14.41
CA TYR A 116 8.64 16.44 -14.65
C TYR A 116 8.01 17.81 -14.38
N ARG A 117 6.76 17.86 -13.87
CA ARG A 117 6.08 19.11 -13.54
C ARG A 117 6.92 19.98 -12.59
N ASP A 118 7.14 21.23 -12.99
CA ASP A 118 7.83 22.23 -12.17
C ASP A 118 7.01 22.56 -10.91
N ARG A 119 7.59 22.24 -9.74
CA ARG A 119 6.98 22.50 -8.43
C ARG A 119 7.10 23.97 -7.99
N SER A 120 7.94 24.77 -8.64
CA SER A 120 8.04 26.22 -8.37
C SER A 120 6.93 27.03 -9.03
N GLY A 121 6.22 26.43 -9.99
CA GLY A 121 5.07 27.03 -10.66
C GLY A 121 3.80 27.06 -9.80
N PRO A 122 2.71 27.65 -10.34
CA PRO A 122 1.42 27.72 -9.65
C PRO A 122 0.91 26.33 -9.22
N ARG A 123 0.40 26.21 -7.99
CA ARG A 123 -0.20 24.97 -7.49
C ARG A 123 -1.44 24.61 -8.31
N PRO A 124 -1.69 23.31 -8.58
CA PRO A 124 -2.88 22.89 -9.30
C PRO A 124 -4.12 23.19 -8.47
N GLN A 125 -5.24 23.49 -9.14
CA GLN A 125 -6.53 23.51 -8.48
C GLN A 125 -6.92 22.07 -8.14
N LEU A 126 -7.17 21.82 -6.85
CA LEU A 126 -7.61 20.53 -6.35
C LEU A 126 -9.09 20.59 -5.94
N PRO A 127 -9.82 19.48 -6.02
CA PRO A 127 -9.41 18.18 -6.55
C PRO A 127 -9.27 18.19 -8.09
N ILE A 128 -8.38 17.36 -8.64
CA ILE A 128 -8.32 17.13 -10.09
C ILE A 128 -9.42 16.18 -10.54
N GLU A 129 -9.85 16.29 -11.79
CA GLU A 129 -10.63 15.26 -12.47
C GLU A 129 -9.70 14.15 -12.98
N GLY A 130 -10.04 12.89 -12.69
CA GLY A 130 -9.25 11.72 -13.06
C GLY A 130 -8.34 11.21 -11.93
N PRO A 131 -7.40 10.29 -12.25
CA PRO A 131 -6.60 9.62 -11.25
C PRO A 131 -5.42 10.47 -10.76
N TRP A 132 -4.96 10.20 -9.53
CA TRP A 132 -3.79 10.83 -8.92
C TRP A 132 -2.56 9.91 -8.98
N ARG A 133 -1.48 10.34 -9.67
CA ARG A 133 -0.22 9.59 -9.73
C ARG A 133 0.61 9.83 -8.47
N HIS A 134 0.94 8.79 -7.73
CA HIS A 134 1.73 8.88 -6.50
C HIS A 134 3.17 9.35 -6.74
N GLY A 135 3.81 9.89 -5.68
CA GLY A 135 5.20 10.32 -5.71
C GLY A 135 6.16 9.17 -6.02
N SER A 136 5.96 8.02 -5.39
CA SER A 136 6.63 6.75 -5.69
C SER A 136 6.65 6.43 -7.19
N ILE A 137 5.48 6.51 -7.84
CA ILE A 137 5.31 6.26 -9.28
C ILE A 137 5.96 7.35 -10.12
N LYS A 138 5.80 8.63 -9.79
CA LYS A 138 6.47 9.73 -10.51
C LYS A 138 8.00 9.57 -10.50
N SER A 139 8.58 9.22 -9.35
CA SER A 139 10.02 8.95 -9.25
C SER A 139 10.42 7.70 -10.03
N PHE A 140 9.62 6.64 -9.94
CA PHE A 140 9.80 5.43 -10.74
C PHE A 140 9.89 5.72 -12.24
N MET A 141 8.97 6.55 -12.77
CA MET A 141 8.98 6.95 -14.17
C MET A 141 10.28 7.67 -14.55
N LYS A 142 10.74 8.63 -13.73
CA LYS A 142 12.02 9.32 -13.96
C LYS A 142 13.22 8.37 -13.99
N ASN A 143 13.24 7.41 -13.05
CA ASN A 143 14.32 6.44 -12.96
C ASN A 143 14.31 5.48 -14.16
N MET A 144 13.13 5.08 -14.64
CA MET A 144 12.98 4.30 -15.87
C MET A 144 13.44 5.07 -17.11
N ASP A 145 13.03 6.33 -17.26
CA ASP A 145 13.44 7.19 -18.38
C ASP A 145 14.95 7.45 -18.39
N ALA A 146 15.57 7.53 -17.20
CA ALA A 146 17.02 7.67 -17.03
C ALA A 146 17.79 6.33 -17.20
N GLY A 147 17.10 5.21 -17.42
CA GLY A 147 17.73 3.90 -17.60
C GLY A 147 18.40 3.34 -16.34
N LYS A 148 17.96 3.74 -15.14
CA LYS A 148 18.52 3.24 -13.89
C LYS A 148 18.18 1.77 -13.66
N GLU A 149 19.11 1.05 -13.07
CA GLU A 149 18.88 -0.34 -12.63
C GLU A 149 17.96 -0.39 -11.40
N GLU A 150 18.13 0.52 -10.44
CA GLU A 150 17.23 0.69 -9.31
C GLU A 150 16.19 1.76 -9.62
N THR A 151 14.93 1.36 -9.69
CA THR A 151 13.85 2.21 -10.18
C THR A 151 13.01 2.83 -9.08
N GLY A 152 13.04 2.28 -7.86
CA GLY A 152 12.20 2.78 -6.76
C GLY A 152 12.58 4.18 -6.28
N CYS A 153 11.62 4.86 -5.64
CA CYS A 153 11.83 6.15 -5.00
C CYS A 153 12.55 5.98 -3.65
N GLU A 154 13.70 6.64 -3.45
CA GLU A 154 14.48 6.56 -2.21
C GLU A 154 13.86 7.33 -1.04
N THR A 155 13.06 8.35 -1.36
CA THR A 155 12.51 9.30 -0.37
C THR A 155 11.04 9.06 -0.05
N ASP A 156 10.39 8.13 -0.75
CA ASP A 156 9.00 7.80 -0.52
C ASP A 156 8.88 6.82 0.65
N PHE A 157 8.14 7.22 1.68
CA PHE A 157 7.85 6.43 2.89
C PHE A 157 6.33 6.20 3.07
N GLN A 158 5.57 6.26 1.98
CA GLN A 158 4.11 6.06 1.99
C GLN A 158 3.76 4.56 2.03
N PRO A 159 2.54 4.17 2.45
CA PRO A 159 2.15 2.77 2.58
C PRO A 159 1.83 2.07 1.24
N ASP A 160 2.39 2.53 0.12
CA ASP A 160 2.14 1.93 -1.21
C ASP A 160 2.51 0.45 -1.24
N GLY A 161 3.65 0.07 -0.64
CA GLY A 161 4.08 -1.32 -0.46
C GLY A 161 3.04 -2.15 0.30
N ILE A 162 2.50 -1.61 1.40
CA ILE A 162 1.46 -2.26 2.20
C ILE A 162 0.19 -2.47 1.38
N ALA A 163 -0.27 -1.44 0.67
CA ALA A 163 -1.52 -1.49 -0.06
C ALA A 163 -1.53 -2.48 -1.23
N LYS A 164 -0.35 -2.79 -1.81
CA LYS A 164 -0.24 -3.64 -3.00
C LYS A 164 0.27 -5.07 -2.77
N LEU A 165 0.63 -5.46 -1.55
CA LEU A 165 1.30 -6.75 -1.30
C LEU A 165 0.40 -8.00 -1.41
N ALA A 166 -0.93 -7.84 -1.41
CA ALA A 166 -1.84 -8.98 -1.35
C ALA A 166 -1.62 -10.03 -2.45
N PRO A 167 -1.45 -9.69 -3.75
CA PRO A 167 -1.21 -10.67 -4.80
C PRO A 167 0.05 -11.51 -4.60
N ILE A 168 1.16 -10.87 -4.20
CA ILE A 168 2.44 -11.56 -4.07
C ILE A 168 2.48 -12.44 -2.81
N VAL A 169 1.93 -11.96 -1.69
CA VAL A 169 1.83 -12.78 -0.47
C VAL A 169 0.89 -13.96 -0.70
N ALA A 170 -0.24 -13.76 -1.37
CA ALA A 170 -1.16 -14.85 -1.70
C ALA A 170 -0.50 -15.95 -2.55
N LEU A 171 0.35 -15.57 -3.51
CA LEU A 171 1.05 -16.53 -4.37
C LEU A 171 2.21 -17.26 -3.68
N TYR A 172 2.86 -16.61 -2.71
CA TYR A 172 4.06 -17.11 -2.05
C TYR A 172 3.85 -17.56 -0.60
N ALA A 173 2.64 -17.46 -0.05
CA ALA A 173 2.34 -17.88 1.32
C ALA A 173 2.82 -19.31 1.60
N GLY A 174 3.58 -19.47 2.69
CA GLY A 174 4.19 -20.72 3.12
C GLY A 174 5.51 -21.07 2.42
N LYS A 175 5.94 -20.29 1.41
CA LYS A 175 7.22 -20.50 0.74
C LYS A 175 8.35 -19.79 1.47
N PRO A 176 9.57 -20.37 1.54
CA PRO A 176 10.66 -19.80 2.31
C PRO A 176 11.18 -18.46 1.78
N ASP A 177 10.94 -18.17 0.50
CA ASP A 177 11.37 -16.97 -0.24
C ASP A 177 10.30 -15.87 -0.30
N MET A 178 9.14 -16.04 0.36
CA MET A 178 8.02 -15.08 0.28
C MET A 178 8.44 -13.62 0.57
N LEU A 179 9.19 -13.40 1.65
CA LEU A 179 9.62 -12.06 2.06
C LEU A 179 10.64 -11.45 1.11
N GLU A 180 11.56 -12.26 0.56
CA GLU A 180 12.50 -11.83 -0.47
C GLU A 180 11.73 -11.32 -1.71
N LYS A 181 10.70 -12.06 -2.13
CA LYS A 181 9.86 -11.67 -3.28
C LYS A 181 9.02 -10.43 -3.02
N VAL A 182 8.48 -10.28 -1.80
CA VAL A 182 7.80 -9.04 -1.40
C VAL A 182 8.76 -7.86 -1.48
N GLU A 183 9.97 -7.97 -0.94
CA GLU A 183 10.96 -6.90 -0.99
C GLU A 183 11.35 -6.53 -2.44
N GLU A 184 11.65 -7.52 -3.28
CA GLU A 184 11.95 -7.30 -4.71
C GLU A 184 10.83 -6.54 -5.43
N ALA A 185 9.57 -6.87 -5.16
CA ALA A 185 8.41 -6.22 -5.77
C ALA A 185 8.19 -4.79 -5.26
N VAL A 186 8.39 -4.53 -3.96
CA VAL A 186 8.27 -3.19 -3.36
C VAL A 186 9.33 -2.26 -3.91
N ARG A 187 10.58 -2.73 -4.00
CA ARG A 187 11.74 -1.97 -4.50
C ARG A 187 11.62 -1.53 -5.96
N VAL A 188 10.66 -2.07 -6.72
CA VAL A 188 10.34 -1.55 -8.05
C VAL A 188 9.92 -0.09 -8.01
N THR A 189 9.09 0.33 -7.05
CA THR A 189 8.55 1.70 -6.99
C THR A 189 8.98 2.46 -5.74
N GLN A 190 9.41 1.78 -4.67
CA GLN A 190 9.86 2.39 -3.42
C GLN A 190 11.16 1.74 -2.95
N ASN A 191 12.26 2.49 -3.00
CA ASN A 191 13.58 2.04 -2.56
C ASN A 191 13.96 2.68 -1.23
N ASN A 192 13.07 2.56 -0.24
CA ASN A 192 13.25 3.12 1.09
C ASN A 192 13.16 2.00 2.14
N ASP A 193 14.21 1.83 2.94
CA ASP A 193 14.31 0.69 3.85
C ASP A 193 13.27 0.71 4.98
N ALA A 194 12.81 1.89 5.40
CA ALA A 194 11.72 1.98 6.38
C ALA A 194 10.41 1.47 5.78
N CYS A 195 10.09 1.89 4.55
CA CYS A 195 8.93 1.37 3.83
C CYS A 195 9.01 -0.14 3.62
N VAL A 196 10.18 -0.66 3.24
CA VAL A 196 10.39 -2.10 3.04
C VAL A 196 10.19 -2.87 4.35
N ALA A 197 10.79 -2.42 5.46
CA ALA A 197 10.66 -3.10 6.75
C ALA A 197 9.20 -3.16 7.23
N GLU A 198 8.46 -2.06 7.14
CA GLU A 198 7.01 -2.05 7.47
C GLU A 198 6.20 -2.97 6.55
N THR A 199 6.53 -2.96 5.25
CA THR A 199 5.83 -3.81 4.27
C THR A 199 6.09 -5.30 4.53
N LEU A 200 7.31 -5.68 4.91
CA LEU A 200 7.64 -7.05 5.27
C LEU A 200 6.93 -7.51 6.54
N ALA A 201 6.76 -6.63 7.53
CA ALA A 201 5.95 -6.95 8.71
C ALA A 201 4.47 -7.14 8.35
N ALA A 202 3.91 -6.26 7.51
CA ALA A 202 2.55 -6.42 6.99
C ALA A 202 2.38 -7.73 6.18
N ALA A 203 3.40 -8.12 5.41
CA ALA A 203 3.41 -9.37 4.68
C ALA A 203 3.38 -10.60 5.59
N ARG A 204 4.11 -10.59 6.72
CA ARG A 204 4.04 -11.66 7.74
C ARG A 204 2.64 -11.77 8.36
N ILE A 205 2.01 -10.64 8.66
CA ILE A 205 0.64 -10.60 9.20
C ILE A 205 -0.34 -11.21 8.19
N LEU A 206 -0.28 -10.77 6.92
CA LEU A 206 -1.18 -11.29 5.90
C LEU A 206 -0.93 -12.78 5.61
N GLU A 207 0.33 -13.21 5.53
CA GLU A 207 0.68 -14.62 5.37
C GLU A 207 0.11 -15.47 6.51
N HIS A 208 0.23 -15.01 7.77
CA HIS A 208 -0.33 -15.71 8.92
C HIS A 208 -1.82 -15.97 8.75
N PHE A 209 -2.59 -14.95 8.35
CA PHE A 209 -4.02 -15.12 8.10
C PHE A 209 -4.31 -16.05 6.91
N ILE A 210 -3.51 -16.01 5.84
CA ILE A 210 -3.69 -16.91 4.69
C ILE A 210 -3.42 -18.36 5.09
N LEU A 211 -2.38 -18.61 5.88
CA LEU A 211 -2.02 -19.98 6.30
C LEU A 211 -2.98 -20.51 7.36
N ASN A 212 -3.31 -19.71 8.37
CA ASN A 212 -3.93 -20.19 9.61
C ASN A 212 -5.42 -19.79 9.75
N GLY A 213 -5.89 -18.79 9.00
CA GLY A 213 -7.18 -18.17 9.23
C GLY A 213 -7.15 -17.12 10.36
N PRO A 214 -8.31 -16.67 10.84
CA PRO A 214 -8.40 -15.67 11.91
C PRO A 214 -7.66 -16.10 13.18
N ASP A 215 -6.83 -15.19 13.71
CA ASP A 215 -6.05 -15.42 14.93
C ASP A 215 -5.83 -14.10 15.68
N GLU A 216 -6.30 -14.04 16.92
CA GLU A 216 -6.15 -12.89 17.81
C GLU A 216 -4.69 -12.66 18.23
N LYS A 217 -3.84 -13.69 18.12
CA LYS A 217 -2.41 -13.67 18.48
C LYS A 217 -1.48 -13.40 17.30
N VAL A 218 -2.01 -12.94 16.17
CA VAL A 218 -1.20 -12.66 14.96
C VAL A 218 -0.07 -11.66 15.25
N LEU A 219 -0.34 -10.62 16.04
CA LEU A 219 0.69 -9.61 16.38
C LEU A 219 1.81 -10.21 17.23
N ASP A 220 1.46 -11.05 18.20
CA ASP A 220 2.47 -11.74 19.03
C ASP A 220 3.29 -12.72 18.17
N SER A 221 2.64 -13.45 17.27
CA SER A 221 3.33 -14.37 16.34
C SER A 221 4.32 -13.64 15.42
N VAL A 222 3.99 -12.43 14.99
CA VAL A 222 4.86 -11.60 14.14
C VAL A 222 5.98 -10.96 14.96
N LEU A 223 5.70 -10.53 16.21
CA LEU A 223 6.72 -10.05 17.14
C LEU A 223 7.76 -11.13 17.45
N ASP A 224 7.33 -12.37 17.68
CA ASP A 224 8.24 -13.51 17.88
C ASP A 224 9.13 -13.73 16.65
N GLN A 225 8.57 -13.66 15.44
CA GLN A 225 9.35 -13.75 14.21
C GLN A 225 10.36 -12.60 14.04
N LEU A 226 9.98 -11.36 14.36
CA LEU A 226 10.86 -10.19 14.19
C LEU A 226 11.94 -10.12 15.26
N THR A 227 11.73 -10.73 16.42
CA THR A 227 12.70 -10.76 17.52
C THR A 227 13.61 -11.99 17.51
N ASP A 228 13.34 -12.98 16.65
CA ASP A 228 14.22 -14.13 16.44
C ASP A 228 15.59 -13.69 15.87
N PRO A 229 16.72 -14.01 16.54
CA PRO A 229 18.05 -13.74 16.02
C PRO A 229 18.35 -14.37 14.65
N ASN A 230 17.67 -15.46 14.29
CA ASN A 230 17.82 -16.18 13.03
C ASN A 230 16.64 -15.96 12.07
N ARG A 231 15.87 -14.89 12.27
CA ARG A 231 14.70 -14.58 11.43
C ARG A 231 15.05 -14.49 9.94
N LYS A 232 14.09 -14.87 9.11
CA LYS A 232 14.17 -14.72 7.64
C LYS A 232 14.08 -13.26 7.24
N GLN A 233 14.82 -12.85 6.22
CA GLN A 233 14.84 -11.50 5.65
C GLN A 233 15.03 -10.39 6.70
N PRO A 234 16.13 -10.41 7.49
CA PRO A 234 16.38 -9.40 8.51
C PRO A 234 16.57 -8.01 7.88
N GLN A 235 15.93 -7.00 8.47
CA GLN A 235 16.09 -5.60 8.10
C GLN A 235 16.74 -4.82 9.24
N ASP A 236 17.48 -3.76 8.90
CA ASP A 236 18.12 -2.89 9.89
C ASP A 236 17.10 -2.19 10.80
N LEU A 237 15.89 -1.94 10.28
CA LEU A 237 14.83 -1.23 10.97
C LEU A 237 13.83 -2.14 11.70
N ASP A 238 14.05 -3.46 11.75
CA ASP A 238 13.13 -4.40 12.42
C ASP A 238 12.87 -4.03 13.89
N LYS A 239 13.86 -3.49 14.60
CA LYS A 239 13.68 -3.02 15.99
C LYS A 239 12.66 -1.89 16.10
N ALA A 240 12.64 -0.98 15.13
CA ALA A 240 11.67 0.11 15.10
C ALA A 240 10.27 -0.43 14.79
N VAL A 241 10.16 -1.32 13.81
CA VAL A 241 8.90 -1.99 13.43
C VAL A 241 8.31 -2.78 14.60
N VAL A 242 9.14 -3.50 15.36
CA VAL A 242 8.73 -4.16 16.61
C VAL A 242 8.13 -3.16 17.60
N GLY A 243 8.74 -1.98 17.77
CA GLY A 243 8.20 -0.89 18.58
C GLY A 243 6.83 -0.41 18.10
N HIS A 244 6.65 -0.25 16.79
CA HIS A 244 5.36 0.15 16.21
C HIS A 244 4.27 -0.92 16.43
N ILE A 245 4.59 -2.20 16.26
CA ILE A 245 3.63 -3.30 16.52
C ILE A 245 3.25 -3.36 17.99
N TYR A 246 4.20 -3.13 18.92
CA TYR A 246 3.88 -3.01 20.35
C TYR A 246 2.93 -1.85 20.62
N GLN A 247 3.16 -0.68 20.02
CA GLN A 247 2.30 0.49 20.16
C GLN A 247 0.88 0.20 19.65
N VAL A 248 0.73 -0.50 18.51
CA VAL A 248 -0.58 -0.95 18.01
C VAL A 248 -1.24 -1.89 19.02
N ARG A 249 -0.52 -2.91 19.49
CA ARG A 249 -1.03 -3.93 20.42
C ARG A 249 -1.54 -3.32 21.73
N GLU A 250 -0.82 -2.34 22.29
CA GLU A 250 -1.21 -1.65 23.53
C GLU A 250 -2.46 -0.77 23.38
N ASN A 251 -2.85 -0.45 22.15
CA ASN A 251 -3.93 0.49 21.86
C ASN A 251 -5.15 -0.15 21.17
N LEU A 252 -5.16 -1.48 20.96
CA LEU A 252 -6.27 -2.19 20.27
C LEU A 252 -7.66 -1.94 20.87
N SER A 253 -7.75 -1.72 22.18
CA SER A 253 -9.02 -1.46 22.87
C SER A 253 -9.52 -0.03 22.78
N LYS A 254 -8.71 0.91 22.26
CA LYS A 254 -9.05 2.33 22.22
C LYS A 254 -9.69 2.68 20.88
N ALA A 255 -10.58 3.67 20.90
CA ALA A 255 -11.21 4.16 19.69
C ALA A 255 -10.19 4.91 18.82
N HIS A 256 -10.32 4.78 17.50
CA HIS A 256 -9.41 5.45 16.57
C HIS A 256 -9.46 6.98 16.71
N GLN A 257 -10.61 7.56 17.08
CA GLN A 257 -10.77 8.99 17.34
C GLN A 257 -9.88 9.49 18.48
N ASP A 258 -9.60 8.65 19.48
CA ASP A 258 -8.72 9.00 20.61
C ASP A 258 -7.24 8.86 20.22
N LEU A 259 -6.94 7.90 19.35
CA LEU A 259 -5.58 7.49 18.99
C LEU A 259 -4.96 8.37 17.89
N ILE A 260 -5.72 8.74 16.87
CA ILE A 260 -5.18 9.47 15.72
C ILE A 260 -4.62 10.84 16.12
N PRO A 261 -5.29 11.67 16.96
CA PRO A 261 -4.75 12.97 17.35
C PRO A 261 -3.52 12.88 18.26
N SER A 262 -3.31 11.75 18.96
CA SER A 262 -2.39 11.67 20.10
C SER A 262 -1.24 10.67 19.92
N VAL A 263 -1.54 9.48 19.37
CA VAL A 263 -0.62 8.34 19.26
C VAL A 263 -0.16 8.14 17.81
N PHE A 264 -1.06 8.29 16.84
CA PHE A 264 -0.80 8.11 15.41
C PHE A 264 -1.04 9.40 14.61
N PRO A 265 -0.39 10.53 14.98
CA PRO A 265 -0.59 11.80 14.32
C PRO A 265 -0.29 11.68 12.83
N ASN A 266 -1.06 12.38 12.00
CA ASN A 266 -0.99 12.36 10.53
C ASN A 266 -1.44 11.04 9.86
N SER A 267 -2.10 10.14 10.58
CA SER A 267 -2.74 8.97 9.95
C SER A 267 -4.13 9.33 9.42
N CYS A 268 -4.52 8.76 8.27
CA CYS A 268 -5.88 8.91 7.75
C CYS A 268 -6.85 8.20 8.71
N GLY A 269 -8.01 8.82 8.99
CA GLY A 269 -9.05 8.38 9.94
C GLY A 269 -9.36 6.87 9.94
N GLN A 270 -9.24 6.24 8.76
CA GLN A 270 -9.58 4.84 8.51
C GLN A 270 -8.37 3.88 8.45
N PHE A 271 -7.14 4.39 8.48
CA PHE A 271 -5.88 3.64 8.29
C PHE A 271 -4.95 3.73 9.52
N ALA A 272 -5.53 3.82 10.72
CA ALA A 272 -4.79 4.15 11.95
C ALA A 272 -3.84 3.06 12.48
N TRP A 273 -3.69 1.91 11.81
CA TRP A 273 -3.03 0.74 12.39
C TRP A 273 -1.68 0.38 11.79
N PHE A 274 -1.17 1.12 10.78
CA PHE A 274 0.10 0.79 10.11
C PHE A 274 0.97 1.99 9.69
N VAL A 275 0.72 3.19 10.20
CA VAL A 275 1.49 4.39 9.81
C VAL A 275 2.35 4.84 11.00
N PRO A 276 3.70 4.81 10.90
CA PRO A 276 4.58 5.36 11.92
C PRO A 276 4.27 6.84 12.16
N SER A 277 4.41 7.29 13.41
CA SER A 277 4.26 8.68 13.86
C SER A 277 5.25 9.70 13.24
N GLY A 278 6.03 9.27 12.24
CA GLY A 278 6.93 10.09 11.43
C GLY A 278 6.46 10.33 10.00
N ALA A 279 5.33 9.76 9.57
CA ALA A 279 4.76 10.06 8.27
C ALA A 279 4.12 11.46 8.28
N ALA A 280 4.97 12.50 8.27
CA ALA A 280 4.54 13.79 7.78
C ALA A 280 4.21 13.58 6.30
N TRP A 281 2.94 13.37 6.00
CA TRP A 281 2.44 13.54 4.64
C TRP A 281 2.76 14.99 4.30
N SER A 282 3.82 15.18 3.53
CA SER A 282 4.12 16.51 3.03
C SER A 282 2.84 16.99 2.35
N SER A 283 2.53 18.27 2.51
CA SER A 283 1.67 18.99 1.57
C SER A 283 2.22 18.97 0.14
N ASP A 284 3.30 18.21 -0.11
CA ASP A 284 4.14 18.22 -1.27
C ASP A 284 4.01 16.85 -1.94
N GLY A 285 2.83 16.63 -2.54
CA GLY A 285 2.60 15.54 -3.50
C GLY A 285 3.40 15.65 -4.79
#